data_AF-A0A8I1T5M3-F1
#
_entry.id   AF-A0A8I1T5M3-F1
#
_cell.length_a   1.000
_cell.length_b   1.000
_cell.length_c   1.000
_cell.angle_alpha   90.00
_cell.angle_beta   90.00
_cell.angle_gamma   90.00
#
_symmetry.space_group_name_H-M   'P 1'
#
loop_
_entity.id
_entity.type
_entity.pdbx_description
1 polymer ?
#
loop_
_entity_poly.entity_id
_entity_poly.type
_entity_poly.pdbx_seq_one_letter_code
_entity_poly.pdbx_strand_id
1 'polypeptide(L)'
;MLKNMATPLVAIIPIIVIFILLKLHYPDLLSGDHAVVLSTLGTLITLYAAIVAVVEIIKARGVAERIFGEAKKVSGIMGNFYVIQDIAECQNFLGVAICALEDGVAIPPYALNGIIKVYSKIFRINISEDNSIHAECRARLYVYKGSSRDKSLRSNTLTTLRTILGQISEAAGEKSAMVENQLLGDNNS
;
A
#
# COMPACT_ATOMS: atom_id res chain seq x y z
N MET A 1 -11.17 24.64 -14.06
CA MET A 1 -12.29 24.42 -15.01
C MET A 1 -12.00 24.90 -16.43
N LEU A 2 -11.52 26.14 -16.66
CA LEU A 2 -11.22 26.65 -18.03
C LEU A 2 -10.24 25.82 -18.88
N LYS A 3 -9.23 25.19 -18.27
CA LYS A 3 -8.23 24.37 -18.98
C LYS A 3 -8.81 23.10 -19.62
N ASN A 4 -9.92 22.58 -19.09
CA ASN A 4 -10.60 21.39 -19.63
C ASN A 4 -11.54 21.70 -20.81
N MET A 5 -12.03 22.94 -20.92
CA MET A 5 -12.82 23.38 -22.08
C MET A 5 -11.94 23.80 -23.27
N ALA A 6 -10.69 24.16 -23.03
CA ALA A 6 -9.75 24.53 -24.08
C ALA A 6 -9.32 23.34 -24.96
N THR A 7 -9.24 22.12 -24.41
CA THR A 7 -8.79 20.95 -25.17
C THR A 7 -9.71 20.56 -26.35
N PRO A 8 -11.05 20.47 -26.19
CA PRO A 8 -11.94 20.21 -27.32
C PRO A 8 -11.98 21.37 -28.33
N LEU A 9 -11.83 22.62 -27.86
CA LEU A 9 -11.75 23.82 -28.71
C LEU A 9 -10.50 23.82 -29.61
N VAL A 10 -9.34 23.44 -29.07
CA VAL A 10 -8.09 23.32 -29.84
C VAL A 10 -8.15 22.17 -30.86
N ALA A 11 -8.83 21.08 -30.53
CA ALA A 11 -9.02 19.94 -31.43
C ALA A 11 -9.92 20.24 -32.65
N ILE A 12 -10.76 21.27 -32.58
CA ILE A 12 -11.62 21.71 -33.70
C ILE A 12 -10.81 22.49 -34.75
N ILE A 13 -9.75 23.20 -34.35
CA ILE A 13 -8.91 24.03 -35.24
C ILE A 13 -8.39 23.26 -36.46
N PRO A 14 -7.73 22.08 -36.33
CA PRO A 14 -7.23 21.34 -37.49
C PRO A 14 -8.34 20.82 -38.40
N ILE A 15 -9.53 20.50 -37.86
CA ILE A 15 -10.68 20.06 -38.67
C ILE A 15 -11.23 21.22 -39.50
N ILE A 16 -11.32 22.41 -38.91
CA ILE A 16 -11.71 23.63 -39.64
C ILE A 16 -10.67 23.93 -40.73
N VAL A 17 -9.37 23.80 -40.43
CA VAL A 17 -8.29 24.03 -41.41
C VAL A 17 -8.36 23.03 -42.57
N ILE A 18 -8.55 21.74 -42.29
CA ILE A 18 -8.69 20.69 -43.32
C ILE A 18 -9.95 20.94 -44.17
N PHE A 19 -11.07 21.32 -43.54
CA PHE A 19 -12.30 21.67 -44.24
C PHE A 19 -12.14 22.89 -45.16
N ILE A 20 -11.45 23.94 -44.68
CA ILE A 20 -11.14 25.13 -45.49
C ILE A 20 -10.22 24.77 -46.66
N LEU A 21 -9.18 23.97 -46.42
CA LEU A 21 -8.27 23.51 -47.48
C LEU A 21 -8.98 22.66 -48.54
N LEU A 22 -9.87 21.76 -48.12
CA LEU A 22 -10.70 20.95 -49.02
C LEU A 22 -11.64 21.83 -49.85
N LYS A 23 -12.27 22.84 -49.24
CA LYS A 23 -13.12 23.81 -49.95
C LYS A 23 -12.32 24.66 -50.95
N LEU A 24 -11.09 25.03 -50.62
CA LEU A 24 -10.22 25.80 -51.53
C LEU A 24 -9.73 24.95 -52.71
N HIS A 25 -9.44 23.66 -52.50
CA HIS A 25 -8.93 22.77 -53.54
C HIS A 25 -10.06 22.18 -54.42
N TYR A 26 -11.24 21.98 -53.83
CA TYR A 26 -12.46 21.52 -54.49
C TYR A 26 -13.57 22.56 -54.25
N PRO A 27 -13.64 23.65 -55.03
CA PRO A 27 -14.64 24.69 -54.84
C PRO A 27 -16.08 24.18 -54.99
N ASP A 28 -16.27 23.08 -55.73
CA ASP A 28 -17.57 22.43 -55.94
C ASP A 28 -17.99 21.47 -54.83
N LEU A 29 -17.17 21.31 -53.78
CA LEU A 29 -17.46 20.38 -52.68
C LEU A 29 -18.76 20.71 -51.93
N LEU A 30 -19.19 21.98 -51.96
CA LEU A 30 -20.43 22.46 -51.33
C LEU A 30 -21.55 22.80 -52.34
N SER A 31 -21.22 22.90 -53.62
CA SER A 31 -22.16 23.15 -54.72
C SER A 31 -22.60 21.87 -55.45
N GLY A 32 -21.90 20.74 -55.21
CA GLY A 32 -22.19 19.43 -55.78
C GLY A 32 -23.14 18.55 -54.95
N ASP A 33 -23.24 17.30 -55.40
CA ASP A 33 -24.16 16.27 -54.90
C ASP A 33 -24.18 16.16 -53.37
N HIS A 34 -25.37 16.28 -52.77
CA HIS A 34 -25.57 16.33 -51.31
C HIS A 34 -25.03 15.09 -50.58
N ALA A 35 -24.91 13.95 -51.29
CA ALA A 35 -24.28 12.73 -50.78
C ALA A 35 -22.78 12.91 -50.46
N VAL A 36 -22.05 13.68 -51.27
CA VAL A 36 -20.60 13.92 -51.08
C VAL A 36 -20.36 14.85 -49.90
N VAL A 37 -21.21 15.87 -49.73
CA VAL A 37 -21.19 16.79 -48.58
C VAL A 37 -21.46 16.04 -47.29
N LEU A 38 -22.50 15.19 -47.26
CA LEU A 38 -22.90 14.44 -46.08
C LEU A 38 -21.82 13.40 -45.68
N SER A 39 -21.23 12.71 -46.66
CA SER A 39 -20.14 11.76 -46.45
C SER A 39 -18.90 12.44 -45.86
N THR A 40 -18.53 13.62 -46.38
CA THR A 40 -17.36 14.36 -45.93
C THR A 40 -17.55 14.89 -44.50
N LEU A 41 -18.72 15.45 -44.19
CA LEU A 41 -19.08 15.88 -42.83
C LEU A 41 -19.11 14.70 -41.84
N GLY A 42 -19.72 13.58 -42.23
CA GLY A 42 -19.76 12.36 -41.41
C GLY A 42 -18.37 11.83 -41.09
N THR A 43 -17.45 11.87 -42.07
CA THR A 43 -16.06 11.45 -41.89
C THR A 43 -15.31 12.37 -40.92
N LEU A 44 -15.49 13.69 -41.03
CA LEU A 44 -14.86 14.66 -40.13
C LEU A 44 -15.38 14.55 -38.69
N ILE A 45 -16.69 14.36 -38.51
CA ILE A 45 -17.30 14.14 -37.20
C ILE A 45 -16.78 12.86 -36.56
N THR A 46 -16.68 11.78 -37.34
CA THR A 46 -16.16 10.49 -36.86
C THR A 46 -14.70 10.60 -36.45
N LEU A 47 -13.88 11.30 -37.24
CA LEU A 47 -12.48 11.56 -36.93
C LEU A 47 -12.32 12.40 -35.65
N TYR A 48 -13.14 13.44 -35.48
CA TYR A 48 -13.16 14.24 -34.26
C TYR A 48 -13.51 13.41 -33.03
N ALA A 49 -14.58 12.62 -33.10
CA ALA A 49 -15.02 11.75 -32.02
C ALA A 49 -13.92 10.75 -31.62
N ALA A 50 -13.21 10.18 -32.60
CA ALA A 50 -12.08 9.28 -32.36
C ALA A 50 -10.92 9.98 -31.64
N ILE A 51 -10.55 11.21 -32.06
CA ILE A 51 -9.47 11.98 -31.42
C ILE A 51 -9.85 12.35 -29.98
N VAL A 52 -11.08 12.80 -29.74
CA VAL A 52 -11.57 13.13 -28.40
C VAL A 52 -11.55 11.89 -27.50
N ALA A 53 -12.03 10.74 -27.99
CA ALA A 53 -12.00 9.48 -27.25
C ALA A 53 -10.56 9.08 -26.87
N VAL A 54 -9.59 9.21 -27.78
CA VAL A 54 -8.18 8.92 -27.48
C VAL A 54 -7.63 9.85 -26.40
N VAL A 55 -7.91 11.16 -26.49
CA VAL A 55 -7.49 12.13 -25.48
C VAL A 55 -8.11 11.84 -24.11
N GLU A 56 -9.39 11.48 -24.08
CA GLU A 56 -10.09 11.10 -22.86
C GLU A 56 -9.55 9.81 -22.26
N ILE A 57 -9.22 8.80 -23.09
CA ILE A 57 -8.57 7.56 -22.63
C ILE A 57 -7.20 7.85 -22.01
N ILE A 58 -6.38 8.71 -22.63
CA ILE A 58 -5.07 9.09 -22.08
C ILE A 58 -5.24 9.83 -20.76
N LYS A 59 -6.19 10.77 -20.67
CA LYS A 59 -6.50 11.48 -19.42
C LYS A 59 -7.00 10.51 -18.34
N ALA A 60 -7.90 9.60 -18.67
CA ALA A 60 -8.42 8.60 -17.76
C ALA A 60 -7.32 7.66 -17.24
N ARG A 61 -6.37 7.28 -18.11
CA ARG A 61 -5.20 6.49 -17.71
C ARG A 61 -4.30 7.24 -16.73
N GLY A 62 -4.03 8.53 -16.98
CA GLY A 62 -3.24 9.34 -16.05
C GLY A 62 -3.90 9.56 -14.69
N VAL A 63 -5.24 9.68 -14.64
CA VAL A 63 -6.00 9.73 -13.39
C VAL A 63 -5.96 8.37 -12.68
N ALA A 64 -6.15 7.28 -13.41
CA ALA A 64 -6.08 5.93 -12.84
C ALA A 64 -4.70 5.63 -12.25
N GLU A 65 -3.62 5.95 -12.95
CA GLU A 65 -2.24 5.77 -12.46
C GLU A 65 -1.98 6.57 -11.17
N ARG A 66 -2.54 7.78 -11.05
CA ARG A 66 -2.46 8.57 -9.80
C ARG A 66 -3.25 7.93 -8.66
N ILE A 67 -4.48 7.48 -8.92
CA ILE A 67 -5.31 6.79 -7.91
C ILE A 67 -4.62 5.50 -7.44
N PHE A 68 -4.03 4.72 -8.35
CA PHE A 68 -3.28 3.51 -7.97
C PHE A 68 -2.02 3.84 -7.18
N GLY A 69 -1.33 4.94 -7.51
CA GLY A 69 -0.20 5.44 -6.73
C GLY A 69 -0.59 5.78 -5.29
N GLU A 70 -1.65 6.57 -5.11
CA GLU A 70 -2.19 6.94 -3.80
C GLU A 70 -2.71 5.72 -3.02
N ALA A 71 -3.45 4.81 -3.68
CA ALA A 71 -3.93 3.58 -3.06
C ALA A 71 -2.78 2.68 -2.59
N LYS A 72 -1.69 2.57 -3.36
CA LYS A 72 -0.49 1.81 -2.97
C LYS A 72 0.19 2.45 -1.76
N LYS A 73 0.25 3.79 -1.69
CA LYS A 73 0.75 4.50 -0.50
C LYS A 73 -0.11 4.22 0.73
N VAL A 74 -1.43 4.38 0.64
CA VAL A 74 -2.37 4.10 1.74
C VAL A 74 -2.27 2.65 2.20
N SER A 75 -2.16 1.69 1.26
CA SER A 75 -1.95 0.29 1.60
C SER A 75 -0.64 0.04 2.36
N GLY A 76 0.42 0.77 2.05
CA GLY A 76 1.70 0.68 2.76
C GLY A 76 1.59 1.20 4.20
N ILE A 77 0.95 2.35 4.38
CA ILE A 77 0.69 2.95 5.70
C ILE A 77 -0.19 2.01 6.54
N MET A 78 -1.27 1.48 5.95
CA MET A 78 -2.16 0.54 6.62
C MET A 78 -1.44 -0.75 7.04
N GLY A 79 -0.52 -1.24 6.19
CA GLY A 79 0.34 -2.37 6.53
C GLY A 79 1.17 -2.13 7.79
N ASN A 80 1.75 -0.94 7.95
CA ASN A 80 2.50 -0.57 9.15
C ASN A 80 1.59 -0.47 10.40
N PHE A 81 0.36 0.06 10.26
CA PHE A 81 -0.61 0.08 11.35
C PHE A 81 -0.98 -1.31 11.85
N TYR A 82 -1.19 -2.28 10.96
CA TYR A 82 -1.46 -3.66 11.36
C TYR A 82 -0.29 -4.27 12.15
N VAL A 83 0.95 -3.97 11.77
CA VAL A 83 2.13 -4.44 12.52
C VAL A 83 2.20 -3.79 13.91
N ILE A 84 1.89 -2.50 14.03
CA ILE A 84 1.82 -1.82 15.34
C ILE A 84 0.73 -2.45 16.23
N GLN A 85 -0.41 -2.80 15.64
CA GLN A 85 -1.48 -3.49 16.36
C GLN A 85 -1.05 -4.88 16.84
N ASP A 86 -0.41 -5.68 15.98
CA ASP A 86 0.17 -6.97 16.35
C ASP A 86 1.18 -6.81 17.51
N ILE A 87 2.05 -5.79 17.45
CA ILE A 87 3.02 -5.48 18.50
C ILE A 87 2.32 -5.20 19.84
N ALA A 88 1.30 -4.35 19.85
CA ALA A 88 0.55 -4.02 21.06
C ALA A 88 -0.12 -5.27 21.67
N GLU A 89 -0.68 -6.15 20.83
CA GLU A 89 -1.24 -7.43 21.28
C GLU A 89 -0.15 -8.33 21.91
N CYS A 90 1.03 -8.39 21.29
CA CYS A 90 2.14 -9.17 21.83
C CYS A 90 2.67 -8.61 23.15
N GLN A 91 2.73 -7.29 23.32
CA GLN A 91 3.10 -6.63 24.57
C GLN A 91 2.12 -6.98 25.70
N ASN A 92 0.82 -7.07 25.40
CA ASN A 92 -0.17 -7.53 26.37
C ASN A 92 0.08 -8.97 26.83
N PHE A 93 0.31 -9.90 25.88
CA PHE A 93 0.65 -11.28 26.24
C PHE A 93 1.96 -11.39 27.02
N LEU A 94 2.97 -10.58 26.68
CA LEU A 94 4.24 -10.50 27.40
C LEU A 94 4.03 -10.01 28.84
N GLY A 95 3.20 -8.99 29.05
CA GLY A 95 2.86 -8.50 30.38
C GLY A 95 2.26 -9.60 31.24
N VAL A 96 1.26 -10.32 30.72
CA VAL A 96 0.65 -11.47 31.40
C VAL A 96 1.69 -12.56 31.72
N ALA A 97 2.58 -12.87 30.77
CA ALA A 97 3.59 -13.91 30.94
C ALA A 97 4.67 -13.55 31.96
N ILE A 98 5.11 -12.29 31.97
CA ILE A 98 6.10 -11.76 32.92
C ILE A 98 5.51 -11.79 34.33
N CYS A 99 4.30 -11.25 34.54
CA CYS A 99 3.63 -11.28 35.84
C CYS A 99 3.45 -12.71 36.35
N ALA A 100 3.00 -13.63 35.49
CA ALA A 100 2.84 -15.04 35.88
C ALA A 100 4.14 -15.65 36.40
N LEU A 101 5.28 -15.39 35.75
CA LEU A 101 6.58 -15.89 36.21
C LEU A 101 7.07 -15.21 37.49
N GLU A 102 6.84 -13.90 37.64
CA GLU A 102 7.18 -13.14 38.85
C GLU A 102 6.36 -13.61 40.06
N ASP A 103 5.09 -13.94 39.86
CA ASP A 103 4.20 -14.53 40.87
C ASP A 103 4.51 -16.01 41.16
N GLY A 104 5.48 -16.59 40.45
CA GLY A 104 5.87 -17.99 40.62
C GLY A 104 4.87 -19.00 40.04
N VAL A 105 3.98 -18.55 39.16
CA VAL A 105 2.97 -19.37 38.46
C VAL A 105 3.48 -19.73 37.05
N ALA A 106 2.92 -20.78 36.45
CA ALA A 106 3.22 -21.10 35.05
C ALA A 106 2.53 -20.10 34.11
N ILE A 107 3.18 -19.77 32.99
CA ILE A 107 2.60 -18.88 31.98
C ILE A 107 1.32 -19.52 31.42
N PRO A 108 0.19 -18.79 31.36
CA PRO A 108 -1.02 -19.29 30.72
C PRO A 108 -0.76 -19.70 29.25
N PRO A 109 -1.28 -20.85 28.79
CA PRO A 109 -1.02 -21.32 27.42
C PRO A 109 -1.43 -20.34 26.32
N TYR A 110 -2.51 -19.57 26.52
CA TYR A 110 -2.96 -18.58 25.55
C TYR A 110 -1.93 -17.45 25.38
N ALA A 111 -1.34 -16.95 26.48
CA ALA A 111 -0.35 -15.89 26.45
C ALA A 111 0.95 -16.39 25.80
N LEU A 112 1.43 -17.57 26.19
CA LEU A 112 2.65 -18.15 25.61
C LEU A 112 2.50 -18.41 24.10
N ASN A 113 1.36 -18.98 23.68
CA ASN A 113 1.09 -19.21 22.26
C ASN A 113 0.90 -17.90 21.49
N GLY A 114 0.27 -16.90 22.10
CA GLY A 114 0.13 -15.55 21.55
C GLY A 114 1.48 -14.91 21.27
N ILE A 115 2.39 -14.94 22.25
CA ILE A 115 3.77 -14.43 22.10
C ILE A 115 4.47 -15.15 20.96
N ILE A 116 4.51 -16.50 20.98
CA ILE A 116 5.21 -17.28 19.95
C ILE A 116 4.66 -16.95 18.56
N LYS A 117 3.34 -16.89 18.40
CA LYS A 117 2.67 -16.62 17.11
C LYS A 117 3.02 -15.23 16.59
N VAL A 118 2.82 -14.20 17.40
CA VAL A 118 2.97 -12.81 16.96
C VAL A 118 4.45 -12.45 16.79
N TYR A 119 5.32 -12.84 17.72
CA TYR A 119 6.76 -12.64 17.59
C TYR A 119 7.32 -13.33 16.35
N SER A 120 6.87 -14.56 16.05
CA SER A 120 7.29 -15.27 14.83
C SER A 120 6.78 -14.64 13.55
N LYS A 121 5.63 -13.95 13.59
CA LYS A 121 5.07 -13.21 12.45
C LYS A 121 5.91 -11.97 12.17
N ILE A 122 6.25 -11.20 13.21
CA ILE A 122 7.01 -9.94 13.10
C ILE A 122 8.44 -10.20 12.64
N PHE A 123 9.14 -11.14 13.28
CA PHE A 123 10.57 -11.42 13.02
C PHE A 123 10.78 -12.64 12.12
N ARG A 124 9.83 -12.93 11.22
CA ARG A 124 9.86 -14.15 10.38
C ARG A 124 11.18 -14.31 9.61
N ILE A 125 11.71 -13.22 9.07
CA ILE A 125 12.97 -13.20 8.32
C ILE A 125 14.13 -13.52 9.27
N ASN A 126 14.26 -12.75 10.35
CA ASN A 126 15.35 -12.90 11.31
C ASN A 126 15.36 -14.28 11.99
N ILE A 127 14.20 -14.91 12.20
CA ILE A 127 14.13 -16.26 12.80
C ILE A 127 14.67 -17.35 11.86
N SER A 128 14.72 -17.09 10.56
CA SER A 128 15.22 -18.04 9.56
C SER A 128 16.73 -17.98 9.38
N GLU A 129 17.41 -17.02 10.02
CA GLU A 129 18.85 -16.84 9.96
C GLU A 129 19.56 -17.69 11.03
N ASP A 130 20.65 -18.36 10.63
CA ASP A 130 21.49 -19.12 11.56
C ASP A 130 22.13 -18.17 12.59
N ASN A 131 22.08 -18.55 13.87
CA ASN A 131 22.54 -17.76 15.03
C ASN A 131 21.78 -16.45 15.33
N SER A 132 20.55 -16.30 14.83
CA SER A 132 19.71 -15.17 15.21
C SER A 132 19.26 -15.24 16.67
N ILE A 133 19.38 -14.12 17.38
CA ILE A 133 18.83 -13.95 18.72
C ILE A 133 17.31 -14.23 18.75
N HIS A 134 16.61 -13.97 17.64
CA HIS A 134 15.17 -14.23 17.52
C HIS A 134 14.87 -15.72 17.43
N ALA A 135 15.71 -16.48 16.72
CA ALA A 135 15.62 -17.93 16.67
C ALA A 135 15.87 -18.55 18.05
N GLU A 136 16.88 -18.06 18.78
CA GLU A 136 17.19 -18.50 20.14
C GLU A 136 16.03 -18.19 21.11
N CYS A 137 15.52 -16.95 21.09
CA CYS A 137 14.39 -16.56 21.95
C CYS A 137 13.16 -17.45 21.68
N ARG A 138 12.84 -17.69 20.42
CA ARG A 138 11.73 -18.57 20.03
C ARG A 138 11.96 -20.01 20.49
N ALA A 139 13.16 -20.56 20.34
CA ALA A 139 13.51 -21.90 20.80
C ALA A 139 13.34 -22.02 22.32
N ARG A 140 13.82 -21.04 23.09
CA ARG A 140 13.65 -21.00 24.56
C ARG A 140 12.18 -21.00 24.97
N LEU A 141 11.31 -20.26 24.26
CA LEU A 141 9.86 -20.30 24.52
C LEU A 141 9.25 -21.67 24.23
N TYR A 142 9.70 -22.38 23.19
CA TYR A 142 9.24 -23.75 22.92
C TYR A 142 9.74 -24.76 23.95
N VAL A 143 10.99 -24.63 24.41
CA VAL A 143 11.54 -25.46 25.50
C VAL A 143 10.72 -25.24 26.77
N TYR A 144 10.45 -23.99 27.13
CA TYR A 144 9.58 -23.68 28.27
C TYR A 144 8.17 -24.24 28.07
N LYS A 145 7.60 -24.16 26.87
CA LYS A 145 6.27 -24.73 26.57
C LYS A 145 6.22 -26.24 26.84
N GLY A 146 7.28 -26.98 26.48
CA GLY A 146 7.39 -28.42 26.74
C GLY A 146 7.59 -28.77 28.21
N SER A 147 8.22 -27.87 28.98
CA SER A 147 8.64 -28.11 30.37
C SER A 147 8.17 -27.01 31.32
N SER A 148 6.94 -26.51 31.17
CA SER A 148 6.43 -25.32 31.88
C SER A 148 6.36 -25.45 33.41
N ARG A 149 6.42 -26.67 33.93
CA ARG A 149 6.45 -26.98 35.36
C ARG A 149 7.86 -26.93 35.96
N ASP A 150 8.90 -26.91 35.13
CA ASP A 150 10.28 -26.87 35.58
C ASP A 150 10.64 -25.47 36.09
N LYS A 151 10.99 -25.39 37.38
CA LYS A 151 11.38 -24.13 38.03
C LYS A 151 12.72 -23.60 37.54
N SER A 152 13.63 -24.48 37.10
CA SER A 152 14.96 -24.10 36.61
C SER A 152 14.89 -23.25 35.34
N LEU A 153 13.86 -23.48 34.51
CA LEU A 153 13.65 -22.76 33.27
C LEU A 153 13.03 -21.37 33.46
N ARG A 154 12.44 -21.07 34.62
CA ARG A 154 11.68 -19.84 34.84
C ARG A 154 12.54 -18.59 34.75
N SER A 155 13.69 -18.58 35.42
CA SER A 155 14.60 -17.42 35.40
C SER A 155 15.09 -17.12 33.99
N ASN A 156 15.52 -18.16 33.26
CA ASN A 156 15.94 -18.04 31.87
C ASN A 156 14.80 -17.56 30.96
N THR A 157 13.59 -18.08 31.16
CA THR A 157 12.41 -17.69 30.37
C THR A 157 12.02 -16.24 30.65
N LEU A 158 12.08 -15.79 31.90
CA LEU A 158 11.80 -14.41 32.28
C LEU A 158 12.77 -13.43 31.59
N THR A 159 14.07 -13.75 31.58
CA THR A 159 15.07 -12.98 30.83
C THR A 159 14.72 -12.96 29.34
N THR A 160 14.38 -14.11 28.75
CA THR A 160 13.96 -14.18 27.34
C THR A 160 12.73 -13.33 27.05
N LEU A 161 11.71 -13.34 27.92
CA LEU A 161 10.51 -12.50 27.75
C LEU A 161 10.84 -11.01 27.80
N ARG A 162 11.76 -10.60 28.67
CA ARG A 162 12.22 -9.20 28.74
C ARG A 162 13.04 -8.80 27.50
N THR A 163 13.88 -9.69 26.98
CA THR A 163 14.58 -9.48 25.70
C THR A 163 13.60 -9.30 24.55
N ILE A 164 12.61 -10.20 24.45
CA ILE A 164 11.54 -10.13 23.45
C ILE A 164 10.77 -8.81 23.57
N LEU A 165 10.45 -8.37 24.80
CA LEU A 165 9.74 -7.10 25.03
C LEU A 165 10.55 -5.90 24.53
N GLY A 166 11.87 -5.89 24.78
CA GLY A 166 12.76 -4.85 24.26
C GLY A 166 12.74 -4.79 22.74
N GLN A 167 12.92 -5.94 22.08
CA GLN A 167 12.95 -6.03 20.61
C GLN A 167 11.63 -5.64 19.96
N ILE A 168 10.50 -6.06 20.54
CA ILE A 168 9.18 -5.69 20.05
C ILE A 168 8.96 -4.18 20.20
N SER A 169 9.43 -3.58 21.29
CA SER A 169 9.28 -2.14 21.52
C SER A 169 10.15 -1.32 20.56
N GLU A 170 11.36 -1.79 20.25
CA GLU A 170 12.22 -1.20 19.22
C GLU A 170 11.55 -1.26 17.84
N ALA A 171 11.03 -2.42 17.45
CA ALA A 171 10.26 -2.58 16.22
C ALA A 171 9.02 -1.66 16.19
N ALA A 172 8.36 -1.43 17.32
CA ALA A 172 7.23 -0.49 17.42
C ALA A 172 7.67 0.95 17.11
N GLY A 173 8.81 1.36 17.68
CA GLY A 173 9.40 2.68 17.45
C GLY A 173 9.76 2.89 15.99
N GLU A 174 10.44 1.91 15.37
CA GLU A 174 10.78 1.96 13.94
C GLU A 174 9.54 2.08 13.06
N LYS A 175 8.53 1.23 13.27
CA LYS A 175 7.30 1.25 12.46
C LYS A 175 6.51 2.54 12.66
N SER A 176 6.46 3.07 13.88
CA SER A 176 5.80 4.34 14.17
C SER A 176 6.51 5.51 13.48
N ALA A 177 7.85 5.56 13.54
CA ALA A 177 8.64 6.57 12.84
C ALA A 177 8.51 6.48 11.32
N MET A 178 8.40 5.26 10.76
CA MET A 178 8.13 5.07 9.33
C MET A 178 6.76 5.63 8.93
N VAL A 179 5.72 5.41 9.74
CA VAL A 179 4.38 5.96 9.51
C VAL A 179 4.40 7.49 9.60
N GLU A 180 5.04 8.04 10.63
CA GLU A 180 5.16 9.50 10.81
C GLU A 180 5.88 10.15 9.62
N ASN A 181 7.01 9.61 9.17
CA ASN A 181 7.72 10.12 8.00
C ASN A 181 6.90 10.02 6.71
N GLN A 182 6.11 8.96 6.55
CA GLN A 182 5.22 8.79 5.40
C GLN A 182 4.05 9.78 5.41
N LEU A 183 3.57 10.20 6.58
CA LEU A 183 2.49 11.18 6.74
C LEU A 183 2.99 12.63 6.67
N LEU A 184 4.15 12.94 7.25
CA LEU A 184 4.73 14.29 7.29
C LEU A 184 5.47 14.66 6.00
N GLY A 185 6.02 13.68 5.28
CA GLY A 185 6.65 13.89 3.98
C GLY A 185 5.72 14.44 2.90
N ASP A 186 4.40 14.34 3.08
CA ASP A 186 3.37 14.87 2.18
C ASP A 186 3.03 16.36 2.42
N ASN A 187 3.52 17.00 3.50
CA ASN A 187 3.23 18.42 3.79
C ASN A 187 4.21 19.43 3.14
N ASN A 188 5.26 18.95 2.47
CA ASN A 188 6.32 19.78 1.89
C ASN A 188 6.54 19.57 0.38
N SER A 189 5.63 18.89 -0.33
CA SER A 189 5.73 18.66 -1.79
C SER A 189 4.58 19.29 -2.57
#